data_AF-A0A6I3HDA9-F1
#
_entry.id   AF-A0A6I3HDA9-F1
#
_cell.length_a   1.000
_cell.length_b   1.000
_cell.length_c   1.000
_cell.angle_alpha   90.00
_cell.angle_beta   90.00
_cell.angle_gamma   90.00
#
_symmetry.space_group_name_H-M   'P 1'
#
loop_
_entity.id
_entity.type
_entity.pdbx_description
1 polymer ?
#
loop_
_entity_poly.entity_id
_entity_poly.type
_entity_poly.pdbx_seq_one_letter_code
_entity_poly.pdbx_strand_id
1 'polypeptide(L)'
;AGTIAAGTLMAVFLSNSGGAWDNAKKYVEDGNFGGKGSPAHEATIIGDTVGDPFKDTAGPSINPLLKVMNLVALLIAPAVVALSIGSGADASFRYIIAAIALIVIVAAVFVSKRRSIAVSDNPEAGLDNEESDALV
;
A
#
# COMPACT_ATOMS: atom_id res chain seq x y z
N ALA A 1 -14.74 -7.74 -10.64
CA ALA A 1 -15.92 -6.97 -10.16
C ALA A 1 -15.73 -6.49 -8.71
N GLY A 2 -15.59 -7.39 -7.73
CA GLY A 2 -15.43 -7.02 -6.32
C GLY A 2 -14.28 -6.05 -6.03
N THR A 3 -13.10 -6.28 -6.61
CA THR A 3 -11.93 -5.39 -6.42
C THR A 3 -12.16 -3.98 -6.94
N ILE A 4 -12.93 -3.81 -8.02
CA ILE A 4 -13.25 -2.48 -8.57
C ILE A 4 -14.20 -1.76 -7.60
N ALA A 5 -15.29 -2.42 -7.19
CA ALA A 5 -16.27 -1.82 -6.29
C ALA A 5 -15.65 -1.44 -4.94
N ALA A 6 -14.90 -2.35 -4.31
CA ALA A 6 -14.22 -2.07 -3.04
C ALA A 6 -13.07 -1.06 -3.20
N GLY A 7 -12.27 -1.21 -4.26
CA GLY A 7 -11.10 -0.35 -4.51
C GLY A 7 -11.50 1.09 -4.78
N THR A 8 -12.53 1.33 -5.61
CA THR A 8 -12.99 2.70 -5.88
C THR A 8 -13.53 3.38 -4.62
N LEU A 9 -14.34 2.68 -3.81
CA LEU A 9 -14.83 3.22 -2.54
C LEU A 9 -13.68 3.51 -1.57
N MET A 10 -12.68 2.63 -1.51
CA MET A 10 -11.50 2.81 -0.66
C MET A 10 -10.63 3.98 -1.11
N ALA A 11 -10.42 4.16 -2.41
CA ALA A 11 -9.66 5.30 -2.94
C ALA A 11 -10.29 6.63 -2.52
N VAL A 12 -11.60 6.76 -2.66
CA VAL A 12 -12.35 7.96 -2.25
C VAL A 12 -12.26 8.17 -0.74
N PHE A 13 -12.43 7.10 0.05
CA PHE A 13 -12.34 7.18 1.51
C PHE A 13 -10.98 7.68 1.98
N LEU A 14 -9.88 7.13 1.45
CA LEU A 14 -8.53 7.48 1.85
C LEU A 14 -8.17 8.93 1.46
N SER A 15 -8.53 9.34 0.24
CA SER A 15 -8.31 10.73 -0.20
C SER A 15 -9.12 11.73 0.63
N ASN A 16 -10.39 11.44 0.93
CA ASN A 16 -11.24 12.35 1.70
C ASN A 16 -10.85 12.42 3.18
N SER A 17 -10.53 11.28 3.81
CA SER A 17 -10.12 11.25 5.21
C SER A 17 -8.78 11.95 5.43
N GLY A 18 -7.77 11.68 4.60
CA GLY A 18 -6.48 12.37 4.67
C GLY A 18 -6.60 13.87 4.44
N GLY A 19 -7.39 14.30 3.44
CA GLY A 19 -7.64 15.73 3.20
C GLY A 19 -8.44 16.40 4.33
N ALA A 20 -9.37 15.70 4.97
CA ALA A 20 -10.11 16.23 6.11
C ALA A 20 -9.20 16.47 7.32
N TRP A 21 -8.25 15.56 7.61
CA TRP A 21 -7.29 15.75 8.70
C TRP A 21 -6.30 16.90 8.43
N ASP A 22 -5.78 17.03 7.20
CA ASP A 22 -4.92 18.18 6.82
C ASP A 22 -5.67 19.52 6.94
N ASN A 23 -6.93 19.57 6.46
CA ASN A 23 -7.75 20.77 6.57
C ASN A 23 -8.12 21.09 8.02
N ALA A 24 -8.36 20.09 8.87
CA ALA A 24 -8.62 20.31 10.29
C ALA A 24 -7.40 20.88 11.00
N LYS A 25 -6.19 20.40 10.68
CA LYS A 25 -4.94 20.96 11.19
C LYS A 25 -4.79 22.43 10.81
N LYS A 26 -4.95 22.76 9.52
CA LYS A 26 -4.89 24.15 9.01
C LYS A 26 -5.92 25.06 9.69
N TYR A 27 -7.14 24.56 9.89
CA TYR A 27 -8.20 25.32 10.56
C TYR A 27 -7.83 25.68 12.00
N VAL A 28 -7.18 24.79 12.74
CA VAL A 28 -6.66 25.07 14.09
C VAL A 28 -5.44 26.00 14.03
N GLU A 29 -4.56 25.84 13.04
CA GLU A 29 -3.41 26.73 12.83
C GLU A 29 -3.81 28.19 12.56
N ASP A 30 -4.99 28.42 11.95
CA ASP A 30 -5.56 29.75 11.69
C ASP A 30 -6.11 30.44 12.96
N GLY A 31 -5.97 29.83 14.14
CA GLY A 31 -6.34 30.42 15.43
C GLY A 31 -7.63 29.88 16.03
N ASN A 32 -8.32 28.96 15.34
CA ASN A 32 -9.48 28.29 15.92
C ASN A 32 -9.04 27.26 16.98
N PHE A 33 -9.85 27.05 18.01
CA PHE A 33 -9.58 26.07 19.08
C PHE A 33 -8.23 26.22 19.79
N GLY A 34 -7.74 27.46 19.94
CA GLY A 34 -6.54 27.78 20.70
C GLY A 34 -5.28 28.00 19.86
N GLY A 35 -5.34 27.78 18.53
CA GLY A 35 -4.23 28.13 17.65
C GLY A 35 -3.02 27.19 17.77
N LYS A 36 -1.91 27.59 17.16
CA LYS A 36 -0.64 26.84 17.20
C LYS A 36 -0.12 26.67 18.62
N GLY A 37 0.39 25.48 18.93
CA GLY A 37 0.88 25.10 20.25
C GLY A 37 -0.21 24.76 21.27
N SER A 38 -1.50 24.82 20.89
CA SER A 38 -2.58 24.34 21.74
C SER A 38 -2.66 22.81 21.76
N PRO A 39 -3.31 22.20 22.77
CA PRO A 39 -3.59 20.76 22.77
C PRO A 39 -4.39 20.29 21.55
N ALA A 40 -5.25 21.16 21.00
CA ALA A 40 -6.00 20.86 19.79
C ALA A 40 -5.10 20.81 18.54
N HIS A 41 -4.05 21.65 18.50
CA HIS A 41 -3.06 21.64 17.42
C HIS A 41 -2.23 20.37 17.44
N GLU A 42 -1.77 19.93 18.60
CA GLU A 42 -1.02 18.67 18.74
C GLU A 42 -1.86 17.46 18.28
N ALA A 43 -3.13 17.38 18.68
CA ALA A 43 -4.03 16.31 18.26
C ALA A 43 -4.25 16.29 16.74
N THR A 44 -4.37 17.46 16.11
CA THR A 44 -4.56 17.58 14.65
C THR A 44 -3.29 17.29 13.85
N ILE A 45 -2.10 17.56 14.40
CA ILE A 45 -0.82 17.11 13.80
C ILE A 45 -0.76 15.58 13.72
N ILE A 46 -1.16 14.88 14.79
CA ILE A 46 -1.19 13.42 14.79
C ILE A 46 -2.17 12.91 13.73
N GLY A 47 -3.35 13.52 13.64
CA GLY A 47 -4.35 13.20 12.61
C GLY A 47 -3.82 13.36 11.18
N ASP A 48 -3.12 14.46 10.90
CA ASP A 48 -2.51 14.73 9.59
C ASP A 48 -1.37 13.75 9.27
N THR A 49 -0.55 13.41 10.27
CA THR A 49 0.54 12.42 10.12
C THR A 49 0.00 11.03 9.73
N VAL A 50 -1.15 10.63 10.29
CA VAL A 50 -1.86 9.40 9.89
C VAL A 50 -2.52 9.55 8.51
N GLY A 51 -2.98 10.76 8.18
CA GLY A 51 -3.65 11.10 6.92
C GLY A 51 -2.72 11.21 5.70
N ASP A 52 -1.45 11.57 5.88
CA ASP A 52 -0.48 11.75 4.79
C ASP A 52 -0.30 10.49 3.92
N PRO A 53 -0.08 9.28 4.50
CA PRO A 53 -0.07 8.05 3.71
C PRO A 53 -1.39 7.79 2.97
N PHE A 54 -2.52 8.26 3.50
CA PHE A 54 -3.84 8.02 2.92
C PHE A 54 -4.08 8.93 1.71
N LYS A 55 -3.81 10.24 1.82
CA LYS A 55 -4.06 11.19 0.73
C LYS A 55 -2.97 11.20 -0.34
N ASP A 56 -1.71 11.01 0.02
CA ASP A 56 -0.60 11.22 -0.92
C ASP A 56 -0.06 9.92 -1.52
N THR A 57 -0.28 8.78 -0.85
CA THR A 57 0.23 7.49 -1.30
C THR A 57 -0.89 6.53 -1.66
N ALA A 58 -1.65 6.05 -0.67
CA ALA A 58 -2.58 4.94 -0.85
C ALA A 58 -3.80 5.32 -1.72
N GLY A 59 -4.46 6.44 -1.44
CA GLY A 59 -5.64 6.90 -2.20
C GLY A 59 -5.38 7.05 -3.70
N PRO A 60 -4.38 7.86 -4.12
CA PRO A 60 -4.04 8.03 -5.53
C PRO A 60 -3.55 6.74 -6.21
N SER A 61 -2.87 5.85 -5.49
CA SER A 61 -2.28 4.62 -6.05
C SER A 61 -3.31 3.54 -6.42
N ILE A 62 -4.50 3.57 -5.81
CA ILE A 62 -5.53 2.56 -6.08
C ILE A 62 -6.05 2.66 -7.52
N ASN A 63 -6.15 3.86 -8.10
CA ASN A 63 -6.69 4.04 -9.45
C ASN A 63 -5.78 3.41 -10.54
N PRO A 64 -4.46 3.66 -10.56
CA PRO A 64 -3.52 2.91 -11.41
C PRO A 64 -3.53 1.40 -11.14
N LEU A 65 -3.61 0.97 -9.88
CA LEU A 65 -3.65 -0.45 -9.53
C LEU A 65 -4.83 -1.17 -10.18
N LEU A 66 -6.03 -0.59 -10.10
CA LEU A 66 -7.23 -1.14 -10.74
C LEU A 66 -7.08 -1.22 -12.27
N LYS A 67 -6.46 -0.20 -12.88
CA LYS A 67 -6.23 -0.17 -14.33
C LYS A 67 -5.26 -1.25 -14.77
N VAL A 68 -4.12 -1.41 -14.08
CA VAL A 68 -3.12 -2.44 -14.41
C VAL A 68 -3.70 -3.84 -14.19
N MET A 69 -4.40 -4.06 -13.08
CA MET A 69 -5.03 -5.35 -12.80
C MET A 69 -6.04 -5.75 -13.89
N ASN A 70 -6.92 -4.84 -14.30
CA ASN A 70 -7.89 -5.11 -15.36
C ASN A 70 -7.21 -5.37 -16.71
N LEU A 71 -6.17 -4.60 -17.04
CA LEU A 71 -5.41 -4.79 -18.28
C LEU A 71 -4.77 -6.18 -18.32
N VAL A 72 -4.07 -6.58 -17.25
CA VAL A 72 -3.44 -7.91 -17.17
C VAL A 72 -4.48 -9.02 -17.27
N ALA A 73 -5.64 -8.87 -16.62
CA ALA A 73 -6.72 -9.85 -16.71
C ALA A 73 -7.24 -10.01 -18.15
N LEU A 74 -7.41 -8.92 -18.89
CA LEU A 74 -7.86 -8.96 -20.28
C LEU A 74 -6.82 -9.60 -21.22
N LEU A 75 -5.52 -9.38 -20.97
CA LEU A 75 -4.46 -10.01 -21.77
C LEU A 75 -4.41 -11.53 -21.57
N ILE A 76 -4.69 -12.01 -20.36
CA ILE A 76 -4.60 -13.43 -20.01
C ILE A 76 -5.88 -14.19 -20.37
N ALA A 77 -7.04 -13.53 -20.43
CA ALA A 77 -8.33 -14.18 -20.67
C ALA A 77 -8.38 -15.07 -21.94
N PRO A 78 -7.87 -14.67 -23.12
CA PRO A 78 -7.85 -15.52 -24.30
C PRO A 78 -7.00 -16.79 -24.12
N ALA A 79 -5.85 -16.67 -23.46
CA ALA A 79 -4.97 -17.81 -23.18
C ALA A 79 -5.67 -18.82 -22.26
N VAL A 80 -6.40 -18.34 -21.24
CA VAL A 80 -7.19 -19.20 -20.35
C VAL A 80 -8.26 -19.95 -21.11
N VAL A 81 -9.03 -19.28 -21.98
CA VAL A 81 -10.09 -19.91 -22.78
C VAL A 81 -9.52 -20.96 -23.73
N ALA A 82 -8.45 -20.63 -24.47
CA ALA A 82 -7.80 -21.52 -25.42
C ALA A 82 -7.27 -22.80 -24.75
N LEU A 83 -6.65 -22.67 -23.58
CA LEU A 83 -6.11 -23.80 -22.83
C LEU A 83 -7.16 -24.57 -22.02
N SER A 84 -8.36 -23.99 -21.82
CA SER A 84 -9.34 -24.55 -20.88
C SER A 84 -10.61 -25.16 -21.49
N ILE A 85 -11.05 -24.70 -22.66
CA ILE A 85 -12.41 -24.97 -23.18
C ILE A 85 -12.39 -25.59 -24.59
N GLY A 86 -11.25 -25.62 -25.29
CA GLY A 86 -11.16 -26.11 -26.68
C GLY A 86 -11.29 -27.62 -26.84
N SER A 87 -11.78 -28.07 -28.00
CA SER A 87 -11.96 -29.49 -28.39
C SER A 87 -10.66 -30.28 -28.57
N GLY A 88 -9.48 -29.65 -28.43
CA GLY A 88 -8.15 -30.28 -28.33
C GLY A 88 -7.54 -30.20 -26.92
N ALA A 89 -8.37 -30.02 -25.88
CA ALA A 89 -7.93 -29.88 -24.49
C ALA A 89 -7.45 -31.21 -23.91
N ASP A 90 -6.20 -31.56 -24.21
CA ASP A 90 -5.51 -32.68 -23.57
C ASP A 90 -5.27 -32.38 -22.08
N ALA A 91 -5.96 -33.12 -21.21
CA ALA A 91 -5.83 -33.00 -19.76
C ALA A 91 -4.37 -33.08 -19.29
N SER A 92 -3.55 -33.86 -20.00
CA SER A 92 -2.11 -34.04 -19.75
C SER A 92 -1.33 -32.72 -19.82
N PHE A 93 -1.53 -31.91 -20.85
CA PHE A 93 -0.82 -30.62 -20.98
C PHE A 93 -1.22 -29.64 -19.86
N ARG A 94 -2.48 -29.66 -19.43
CA ARG A 94 -2.99 -28.81 -18.34
C ARG A 94 -2.35 -29.18 -17.00
N TYR A 95 -2.26 -30.48 -16.69
CA TYR A 95 -1.60 -30.96 -15.48
C TYR A 95 -0.09 -30.68 -15.49
N ILE A 96 0.57 -30.80 -16.65
CA ILE A 96 2.00 -30.44 -16.78
C ILE A 96 2.21 -28.95 -16.50
N ILE A 97 1.42 -28.08 -17.13
CA ILE A 97 1.51 -26.62 -16.90
C ILE A 97 1.23 -26.29 -15.43
N ALA A 98 0.21 -26.91 -14.83
CA ALA A 98 -0.12 -26.71 -13.42
C ALA A 98 1.02 -27.15 -12.48
N ALA A 99 1.65 -28.30 -12.75
CA ALA A 99 2.77 -28.80 -11.97
C ALA A 99 4.00 -27.88 -12.08
N ILE A 100 4.33 -27.41 -13.28
CA ILE A 100 5.43 -26.46 -13.49
C ILE A 100 5.13 -25.14 -12.77
N ALA A 101 3.93 -24.60 -12.91
CA ALA A 101 3.51 -23.37 -12.24
C ALA A 101 3.63 -23.49 -10.72
N LEU A 102 3.21 -24.63 -10.15
CA LEU A 102 3.35 -24.91 -8.72
C LEU A 102 4.82 -24.92 -8.29
N ILE A 103 5.69 -25.60 -9.03
CA ILE A 103 7.14 -25.66 -8.74
C ILE A 103 7.75 -24.25 -8.77
N VAL A 104 7.41 -23.45 -9.78
CA VAL A 104 7.90 -22.07 -9.91
C VAL A 104 7.43 -21.21 -8.73
N ILE A 105 6.16 -21.31 -8.34
CA ILE A 105 5.63 -20.57 -7.19
C ILE A 105 6.34 -20.97 -5.89
N VAL A 106 6.52 -22.28 -5.64
CA VAL A 106 7.19 -22.78 -4.44
C VAL A 106 8.65 -22.31 -4.40
N ALA A 107 9.37 -22.40 -5.53
CA ALA A 107 10.73 -21.92 -5.63
C ALA A 107 10.83 -20.41 -5.39
N ALA A 108 9.92 -19.62 -5.99
CA ALA A 108 9.86 -18.17 -5.81
C ALA A 108 9.60 -17.79 -4.35
N VAL A 109 8.65 -18.45 -3.67
CA VAL A 109 8.36 -18.22 -2.25
C VAL A 109 9.56 -18.58 -1.39
N PHE A 110 10.23 -19.70 -1.66
CA PHE A 110 11.39 -20.13 -0.89
C PHE A 110 12.58 -19.19 -1.05
N VAL A 111 12.83 -18.70 -2.27
CA VAL A 111 13.86 -17.68 -2.55
C VAL A 111 13.50 -16.34 -1.90
N SER A 112 12.22 -15.96 -1.89
CA SER A 112 11.76 -14.73 -1.22
C SER A 112 11.98 -14.78 0.28
N LYS A 113 11.64 -15.90 0.93
CA LYS A 113 11.89 -16.12 2.36
C LYS A 113 13.38 -16.10 2.73
N ARG A 114 14.27 -16.46 1.80
CA ARG A 114 15.72 -16.38 2.01
C ARG A 114 16.28 -14.96 1.89
N ARG A 115 15.52 -14.00 1.37
CA ARG A 115 15.96 -12.61 1.16
C ARG A 115 15.55 -11.63 2.25
N SER A 116 14.64 -11.99 3.15
CA SER A 116 14.27 -11.17 4.30
C SER A 116 15.08 -11.57 5.53
N ILE A 117 16.31 -11.06 5.70
CA ILE A 117 17.03 -10.77 6.96
C ILE A 117 18.28 -9.97 6.54
N ALA A 118 18.13 -8.64 6.45
CA ALA A 118 19.19 -7.63 6.46
C ALA A 118 18.54 -6.25 6.59
N VAL A 119 17.76 -6.04 7.65
CA VAL A 119 17.47 -4.70 8.16
C VAL A 119 18.32 -4.59 9.40
N SER A 120 19.46 -3.92 9.29
CA SER A 120 20.29 -3.58 10.44
C SER A 120 19.54 -2.53 11.25
N ASP A 121 19.09 -2.90 12.44
CA ASP A 121 18.86 -1.95 13.52
C ASP A 121 20.18 -1.20 13.75
N ASN A 122 20.18 0.11 13.59
CA ASN A 122 21.30 0.96 14.01
C ASN A 122 20.90 1.68 15.30
N PRO A 123 21.37 1.24 16.49
CA PRO A 123 20.99 1.85 17.77
C PRO A 123 21.71 3.16 18.09
N GLU A 124 22.55 3.70 17.20
CA GLU A 124 23.46 4.82 17.54
C GLU A 124 22.89 6.23 17.32
N ALA A 125 21.63 6.40 16.93
CA ALA A 125 21.03 7.73 16.70
C ALA A 125 20.44 8.41 17.96
N GLY A 126 20.86 7.97 19.16
CA GLY A 126 20.25 8.39 20.43
C GLY A 126 21.22 8.89 21.50
N LEU A 127 22.51 9.05 21.19
CA LEU A 127 23.52 9.46 22.19
C LEU A 127 24.15 10.84 21.91
N ASP A 128 23.80 11.47 20.79
CA ASP A 128 24.31 12.79 20.38
C ASP A 128 23.47 13.97 20.91
N ASN A 129 22.22 13.72 21.34
CA ASN A 129 21.33 14.79 21.80
C ASN A 129 21.43 15.09 23.31
N GLU A 130 21.93 14.17 24.16
CA GLU A 130 22.07 14.44 25.60
C GLU A 130 23.33 15.26 25.95
N GLU A 131 24.37 15.26 25.10
CA GLU A 131 25.60 16.02 25.37
C GLU A 131 25.48 17.50 24.97
N SER A 132 24.55 17.85 24.07
CA SER A 132 24.31 19.24 23.66
C SER A 132 23.49 20.05 24.67
N ASP A 133 22.61 19.41 25.46
CA ASP A 133 21.79 20.07 26.49
C ASP A 133 22.53 20.27 27.82
N ALA A 134 23.73 19.69 27.97
CA ALA A 134 24.58 19.88 29.15
C ALA A 134 25.52 21.11 29.04
N LEU A 135 25.56 21.78 27.88
CA LEU A 135 26.52 22.86 27.59
C LEU A 135 25.93 24.17 27.08
N VAL A 136 24.60 24.39 27.20
CA VAL A 136 23.97 25.70 26.92
C VAL A 136 23.07 26.14 28.06
#